data_AF-A0A176J0T2-F1
#
_entry.id   AF-A0A176J0T2-F1
#
_cell.length_a   1.000
_cell.length_b   1.000
_cell.length_c   1.000
_cell.angle_alpha   90.00
_cell.angle_beta   90.00
_cell.angle_gamma   90.00
#
_symmetry.space_group_name_H-M   'P 1'
#
loop_
_entity.id
_entity.type
_entity.pdbx_description
1 polymer ?
#
loop_
_entity_poly.entity_id
_entity_poly.type
_entity_poly.pdbx_seq_one_letter_code
_entity_poly.pdbx_strand_id
1 'polypeptide(L)'
;MKIYILYSIIMATIIYLEDNGEISVITEIKNIVQLGKEGDSDARTLARYIRQGLTQLEAVGIPAEKRLEMYGYEDNGDERFFNLLKPLRGPKPLYEFRVNRSTPGAFRAIFFEYNFEGEQYLIFTKAVLKKGDSNPPEFQTAMRESERLYQDFFKDPSKYLEEGE
;
A
#
# COMPACT_ATOMS: atom_id res chain seq x y z
N MET A 1 7.38 -23.06 -34.40
CA MET A 1 6.97 -23.11 -32.99
C MET A 1 6.30 -21.77 -32.66
N LYS A 2 5.00 -21.77 -32.39
CA LYS A 2 4.25 -20.55 -32.03
C LYS A 2 4.10 -20.54 -30.51
N ILE A 3 4.66 -19.52 -29.86
CA ILE A 3 4.47 -19.27 -28.43
C ILE A 3 3.27 -18.34 -28.33
N TYR A 4 2.22 -18.78 -27.63
CA TYR A 4 1.07 -17.97 -27.30
C TYR A 4 1.26 -17.49 -25.86
N ILE A 5 1.47 -16.19 -25.67
CA ILE A 5 1.47 -15.58 -24.34
C ILE A 5 0.02 -15.16 -24.08
N LEU A 6 -0.70 -15.94 -23.27
CA LEU A 6 -1.94 -15.47 -22.67
C LEU A 6 -1.56 -14.42 -21.63
N TYR A 7 -1.86 -13.16 -21.91
CA TYR A 7 -1.92 -12.15 -20.86
C TYR A 7 -3.18 -12.45 -20.02
N SER A 8 -3.03 -13.27 -18.98
CA SER A 8 -3.93 -13.13 -17.83
C SER A 8 -3.68 -11.73 -17.29
N ILE A 9 -4.73 -10.90 -17.28
CA ILE A 9 -4.71 -9.68 -16.47
C ILE A 9 -4.75 -10.19 -15.03
N ILE A 10 -3.59 -10.38 -14.42
CA ILE A 10 -3.50 -10.73 -13.01
C ILE A 10 -3.85 -9.46 -12.25
N MET A 11 -5.10 -9.34 -11.82
CA MET A 11 -5.50 -8.34 -10.84
C MET A 11 -5.20 -8.90 -9.46
N ALA A 12 -4.51 -8.12 -8.63
CA ALA A 12 -4.25 -8.46 -7.25
C ALA A 12 -5.34 -7.84 -6.36
N THR A 13 -5.84 -8.59 -5.38
CA THR A 13 -6.86 -8.11 -4.46
C THR A 13 -6.23 -7.48 -3.23
N ILE A 14 -6.58 -6.22 -2.95
CA ILE A 14 -6.09 -5.49 -1.77
C ILE A 14 -7.03 -5.76 -0.59
N ILE A 15 -6.48 -6.27 0.51
CA ILE A 15 -7.18 -6.48 1.77
C ILE A 15 -6.57 -5.57 2.84
N TYR A 16 -7.41 -4.85 3.58
CA TYR A 16 -6.97 -4.02 4.70
C TYR A 16 -7.30 -4.72 6.02
N LEU A 17 -6.29 -5.16 6.76
CA LEU A 17 -6.50 -5.85 8.02
C LEU A 17 -6.98 -4.88 9.11
N GLU A 18 -7.98 -5.35 9.86
CA GLU A 18 -8.40 -4.75 11.11
C GLU A 18 -7.57 -5.30 12.27
N ASP A 19 -7.14 -4.41 13.16
CA ASP A 19 -6.43 -4.74 14.39
C ASP A 19 -7.05 -3.96 15.55
N ASN A 20 -7.56 -4.66 16.57
CA ASN A 20 -8.23 -4.07 17.73
C ASN A 20 -9.39 -3.11 17.37
N GLY A 21 -10.16 -3.43 16.33
CA GLY A 21 -11.29 -2.61 15.85
C GLY A 21 -10.88 -1.43 14.97
N GLU A 22 -9.62 -1.35 14.54
CA GLU A 22 -9.13 -0.29 13.66
C GLU A 22 -8.48 -0.84 12.38
N ILE A 23 -8.89 -0.32 11.23
CA ILE A 23 -8.23 -0.53 9.94
C ILE A 23 -7.25 0.63 9.68
N SER A 24 -6.05 0.55 10.25
CA SER A 24 -5.05 1.64 10.28
C SER A 24 -4.82 2.31 8.92
N VAL A 25 -4.70 1.52 7.85
CA VAL A 25 -4.44 2.05 6.50
C VAL A 25 -5.60 2.91 5.99
N ILE A 26 -6.84 2.44 6.19
CA ILE A 26 -8.04 3.18 5.78
C ILE A 26 -8.24 4.41 6.66
N THR A 27 -7.99 4.32 7.97
CA THR A 27 -8.03 5.47 8.87
C THR A 27 -7.08 6.57 8.41
N GLU A 28 -5.84 6.22 8.08
CA GLU A 28 -4.84 7.21 7.64
C GLU A 28 -5.20 7.86 6.30
N ILE A 29 -5.71 7.08 5.33
CA ILE A 29 -6.20 7.60 4.06
C ILE A 29 -7.39 8.54 4.30
N LYS A 30 -8.33 8.18 5.18
CA LYS A 30 -9.48 9.04 5.53
C LYS A 30 -9.03 10.35 6.16
N ASN A 31 -8.03 10.33 7.05
CA ASN A 31 -7.45 11.52 7.65
C ASN A 31 -6.86 12.46 6.59
N ILE A 32 -6.08 11.93 5.65
CA ILE A 32 -5.51 12.71 4.54
C ILE A 32 -6.61 13.31 3.65
N VAL A 33 -7.64 12.52 3.31
CA VAL A 33 -8.79 13.01 2.53
C VAL A 33 -9.53 14.11 3.28
N GLN A 34 -9.70 13.99 4.59
CA GLN A 34 -10.38 14.98 5.41
C GLN A 34 -9.63 16.31 5.44
N LEU A 35 -8.30 16.29 5.62
CA LEU A 35 -7.46 17.50 5.48
C LEU A 35 -7.67 18.17 4.12
N GLY A 36 -7.74 17.37 3.06
CA GLY A 36 -8.01 17.87 1.72
C GLY A 36 -9.39 18.54 1.57
N LYS A 37 -10.42 18.01 2.22
CA LYS A 37 -11.77 18.60 2.25
C LYS A 37 -11.81 19.92 3.03
N GLU A 38 -10.95 20.07 4.03
CA GLU A 38 -10.82 21.26 4.87
C GLU A 38 -10.01 22.39 4.19
N GLY A 39 -9.47 22.14 3.00
CA GLY A 39 -8.83 23.15 2.16
C GLY A 39 -7.33 22.96 1.95
N ASP A 40 -6.72 21.92 2.54
CA ASP A 40 -5.31 21.60 2.30
C ASP A 40 -5.12 21.04 0.87
N SER A 41 -4.58 21.87 -0.04
CA SER A 41 -4.34 21.46 -1.43
C SER A 41 -3.32 20.33 -1.55
N ASP A 42 -2.29 20.32 -0.70
CA ASP A 42 -1.27 19.27 -0.72
C ASP A 42 -1.84 17.92 -0.27
N ALA A 43 -2.74 17.93 0.73
CA ALA A 43 -3.43 16.73 1.17
C ALA A 43 -4.39 16.18 0.09
N ARG A 44 -5.10 17.05 -0.64
CA ARG A 44 -5.92 16.62 -1.80
C ARG A 44 -5.08 15.93 -2.86
N THR A 45 -3.94 16.51 -3.21
CA THR A 45 -3.05 15.94 -4.23
C THR A 45 -2.40 14.66 -3.73
N LEU A 46 -2.01 14.59 -2.46
CA LEU A 46 -1.53 13.34 -1.84
C LEU A 46 -2.60 12.23 -1.92
N ALA A 47 -3.86 12.53 -1.58
CA ALA A 47 -4.95 11.56 -1.69
C ALA A 47 -5.15 11.07 -3.13
N ARG A 48 -5.04 11.95 -4.13
CA ARG A 48 -5.08 11.59 -5.56
C ARG A 48 -3.98 10.59 -5.91
N TYR A 49 -2.74 10.84 -5.48
CA TYR A 49 -1.61 9.95 -5.74
C TYR A 49 -1.71 8.62 -5.00
N ILE A 50 -2.21 8.61 -3.76
CA ILE A 50 -2.47 7.37 -3.03
C ILE A 50 -3.46 6.50 -3.81
N ARG A 51 -4.57 7.08 -4.27
CA ARG A 51 -5.56 6.36 -5.08
C ARG A 51 -4.95 5.80 -6.36
N GLN A 52 -4.23 6.63 -7.12
CA GLN A 52 -3.57 6.19 -8.36
C GLN A 52 -2.59 5.05 -8.11
N GLY A 53 -1.77 5.15 -7.05
CA GLY A 53 -0.79 4.13 -6.72
C GLY A 53 -1.42 2.82 -6.25
N LEU A 54 -2.52 2.88 -5.48
CA LEU A 54 -3.28 1.69 -5.10
C LEU A 54 -3.93 1.03 -6.31
N THR A 55 -4.55 1.80 -7.21
CA THR A 55 -5.11 1.26 -8.46
C THR A 55 -4.03 0.61 -9.33
N GLN A 56 -2.84 1.20 -9.41
CA GLN A 56 -1.75 0.58 -10.15
C GLN A 56 -1.24 -0.70 -9.46
N LEU A 57 -1.15 -0.70 -8.14
CA LEU A 57 -0.73 -1.86 -7.37
C LEU A 57 -1.76 -3.00 -7.48
N GLU A 58 -3.05 -2.70 -7.51
CA GLU A 58 -4.14 -3.65 -7.76
C GLU A 58 -4.08 -4.22 -9.18
N ALA A 59 -3.82 -3.38 -10.18
CA ALA A 59 -3.76 -3.79 -11.59
C ALA A 59 -2.53 -4.64 -11.95
N VAL A 60 -1.42 -4.46 -11.22
CA VAL A 60 -0.13 -5.10 -11.53
C VAL A 60 0.26 -6.17 -10.51
N GLY A 61 -0.19 -6.02 -9.27
CA GLY A 61 0.30 -6.81 -8.15
C GLY A 61 1.73 -6.46 -7.73
N ILE A 62 2.42 -7.39 -7.09
CA ILE A 62 3.87 -7.34 -6.85
C ILE A 62 4.60 -7.99 -8.04
N PRO A 63 5.36 -7.21 -8.85
CA PRO A 63 6.14 -7.75 -9.95
C PRO A 63 7.28 -8.65 -9.47
N ALA A 64 7.76 -9.54 -10.35
CA ALA A 64 8.86 -10.46 -10.04
C ALA A 64 10.15 -9.73 -9.63
N GLU A 65 10.42 -8.59 -10.25
CA GLU A 65 11.53 -7.68 -9.96
C GLU A 65 11.34 -6.86 -8.67
N LYS A 66 10.16 -6.96 -8.02
CA LYS A 66 9.80 -6.28 -6.78
C LYS A 66 9.96 -4.76 -6.84
N ARG A 67 9.70 -4.19 -8.01
CA ARG A 67 9.75 -2.76 -8.29
C ARG A 67 8.48 -2.37 -9.02
N LEU A 68 7.81 -1.33 -8.52
CA LEU A 68 6.62 -0.75 -9.14
C LEU A 68 6.77 0.76 -9.16
N GLU A 69 6.56 1.35 -10.33
CA GLU A 69 6.79 2.76 -10.60
C GLU A 69 5.56 3.42 -11.19
N MET A 70 5.29 4.66 -10.79
CA MET A 70 4.14 5.43 -11.25
C MET A 70 4.57 6.84 -11.63
N TYR A 71 3.95 7.38 -12.67
CA TYR A 71 3.96 8.80 -12.96
C TYR A 71 2.60 9.39 -12.56
N GLY A 72 2.64 10.46 -11.76
CA GLY A 72 1.48 11.29 -11.43
C GLY A 72 1.69 12.70 -11.93
N TYR A 73 0.63 13.51 -11.95
CA TYR A 73 0.69 14.91 -12.39
C TYR A 73 0.28 15.84 -11.25
N GLU A 74 1.06 16.89 -11.03
CA GLU A 74 0.72 18.01 -10.15
C GLU A 74 -0.36 18.88 -10.81
N ASP A 75 -0.96 19.80 -10.05
CA ASP A 75 -2.07 20.63 -10.55
C ASP A 75 -1.64 21.63 -11.64
N ASN A 76 -0.35 21.98 -11.70
CA ASN A 76 0.23 22.78 -12.77
C ASN A 76 0.59 21.98 -14.03
N GLY A 77 0.33 20.66 -14.03
CA GLY A 77 0.65 19.76 -15.13
C GLY A 77 2.06 19.15 -15.07
N ASP A 78 2.89 19.53 -14.10
CA ASP A 78 4.22 18.95 -13.95
C ASP A 78 4.12 17.47 -13.59
N GLU A 79 4.96 16.66 -14.23
CA GLU A 79 5.04 15.23 -13.95
C GLU A 79 5.85 14.97 -12.66
N ARG A 80 5.39 14.01 -11.88
CA ARG A 80 6.07 13.50 -10.70
C ARG A 80 6.18 11.99 -10.78
N PHE A 81 7.41 11.51 -10.56
CA PHE A 81 7.73 10.10 -10.52
C PHE A 81 7.68 9.53 -9.09
N PHE A 82 7.16 8.30 -8.96
CA PHE A 82 7.06 7.57 -7.70
C PHE A 82 7.60 6.15 -7.84
N ASN A 83 8.48 5.76 -6.92
CA ASN A 83 8.76 4.35 -6.63
C ASN A 83 7.74 3.87 -5.59
N LEU A 84 6.66 3.24 -6.04
CA LEU A 84 5.54 2.82 -5.19
C LEU A 84 5.88 1.67 -4.27
N LEU A 85 6.76 0.77 -4.69
CA LEU A 85 7.06 -0.46 -3.96
C LEU A 85 8.49 -0.47 -3.43
N LYS A 86 8.65 -0.85 -2.16
CA LYS A 86 9.96 -1.13 -1.57
C LYS A 86 9.88 -2.33 -0.62
N PRO A 87 10.67 -3.40 -0.84
CA PRO A 87 10.81 -4.46 0.14
C PRO A 87 11.40 -3.94 1.46
N LEU A 88 10.81 -4.33 2.58
CA LEU A 88 11.36 -4.04 3.91
C LEU A 88 12.42 -5.07 4.27
N ARG A 89 13.47 -4.62 4.97
CA ARG A 89 14.51 -5.52 5.49
C ARG A 89 13.98 -6.16 6.77
N GLY A 90 13.99 -7.48 6.82
CA GLY A 90 13.57 -8.24 7.99
C GLY A 90 13.46 -9.73 7.69
N PRO A 91 13.17 -10.54 8.71
CA PRO A 91 12.99 -11.98 8.54
C PRO A 91 11.67 -12.34 7.83
N LYS A 92 10.72 -11.39 7.72
CA LYS A 92 9.41 -11.59 7.09
C LYS A 92 9.31 -10.79 5.78
N PRO A 93 8.62 -11.31 4.75
CA PRO A 93 8.51 -10.67 3.44
C PRO A 93 7.48 -9.53 3.46
N LEU A 94 7.80 -8.45 4.17
CA LEU A 94 6.99 -7.23 4.19
C LEU A 94 7.42 -6.25 3.09
N TYR A 95 6.47 -5.47 2.60
CA TYR A 95 6.64 -4.43 1.61
C TYR A 95 6.12 -3.09 2.13
N GLU A 96 6.70 -2.01 1.63
CA GLU A 96 6.32 -0.63 1.88
C GLU A 96 5.72 -0.05 0.59
N PHE A 97 4.43 0.29 0.62
CA PHE A 97 3.78 1.14 -0.37
C PHE A 97 4.14 2.60 -0.08
N ARG A 98 4.64 3.33 -1.08
CA ARG A 98 5.28 4.64 -0.91
C ARG A 98 4.68 5.68 -1.83
N VAL A 99 4.08 6.72 -1.25
CA VAL A 99 3.77 7.97 -1.96
C VAL A 99 4.58 9.08 -1.33
N ASN A 100 5.58 9.59 -2.05
CA ASN A 100 6.50 10.60 -1.55
C ASN A 100 5.96 12.01 -1.79
N ARG A 101 5.78 12.78 -0.72
CA ARG A 101 5.50 14.23 -0.76
C ARG A 101 6.13 14.87 0.47
N SER A 102 6.55 16.12 0.35
CA SER A 102 7.08 16.91 1.48
C SER A 102 5.97 17.39 2.40
N THR A 103 4.85 17.80 1.82
CA THR A 103 3.67 18.35 2.49
C THR A 103 2.43 17.57 2.03
N PRO A 104 1.50 17.17 2.90
CA PRO A 104 1.58 17.23 4.36
C PRO A 104 2.58 16.22 4.95
N GLY A 105 3.11 15.31 4.13
CA GLY A 105 4.10 14.31 4.50
C GLY A 105 4.15 13.19 3.47
N ALA A 106 5.00 12.20 3.71
CA ALA A 106 5.15 11.04 2.84
C ALA A 106 4.31 9.87 3.38
N PHE A 107 3.27 9.49 2.63
CA PHE A 107 2.42 8.37 3.00
C PHE A 107 3.15 7.05 2.81
N ARG A 108 3.06 6.19 3.84
CA ARG A 108 3.56 4.82 3.84
C ARG A 108 2.47 3.89 4.30
N ALA A 109 2.34 2.77 3.63
CA ALA A 109 1.56 1.65 4.13
C ALA A 109 2.38 0.37 4.01
N ILE A 110 2.30 -0.48 5.03
CA ILE A 110 3.02 -1.74 5.10
C ILE A 110 2.04 -2.85 4.74
N PHE A 111 2.52 -3.81 3.95
CA PHE A 111 1.71 -4.93 3.50
C PHE A 111 2.58 -6.16 3.23
N PHE A 112 1.95 -7.30 3.00
CA PHE A 112 2.59 -8.52 2.53
C PHE A 112 1.76 -9.21 1.46
N GLU A 113 2.40 -10.11 0.72
CA GLU A 113 1.77 -10.91 -0.31
C GLU A 113 1.25 -12.23 0.27
N TYR A 114 0.05 -12.63 -0.14
CA TYR A 114 -0.46 -13.98 0.08
C TYR A 114 -1.05 -14.50 -1.23
N ASN A 115 -0.52 -15.62 -1.73
CA ASN A 115 -1.03 -16.25 -2.95
C ASN A 115 -1.95 -17.41 -2.57
N PHE A 116 -3.19 -17.37 -3.06
CA PHE A 116 -4.20 -18.39 -2.79
C PHE A 116 -5.08 -18.59 -4.02
N GLU A 117 -5.32 -19.85 -4.38
CA GLU A 117 -6.13 -20.23 -5.55
C GLU A 117 -5.76 -19.54 -6.89
N GLY A 118 -4.49 -19.15 -7.04
CA GLY A 118 -4.00 -18.49 -8.25
C GLY A 118 -4.21 -16.97 -8.26
N GLU A 119 -4.77 -16.42 -7.19
CA GLU A 119 -4.94 -14.99 -6.96
C GLU A 119 -3.86 -14.46 -6.01
N GLN A 120 -3.41 -13.23 -6.27
CA GLN A 120 -2.46 -12.53 -5.41
C GLN A 120 -3.22 -11.57 -4.49
N TYR A 121 -3.20 -11.83 -3.19
CA TYR A 121 -3.74 -10.93 -2.18
C TYR A 121 -2.64 -10.06 -1.60
N LEU A 122 -2.90 -8.75 -1.54
CA LEU A 122 -2.00 -7.76 -0.96
C LEU A 122 -2.59 -7.32 0.38
N ILE A 123 -2.04 -7.85 1.46
CA ILE A 123 -2.58 -7.74 2.81
C ILE A 123 -1.94 -6.54 3.52
N PHE A 124 -2.65 -5.42 3.52
CA PHE A 124 -2.25 -4.17 4.15
C PHE A 124 -2.50 -4.18 5.66
N THR A 125 -1.51 -3.79 6.45
CA THR A 125 -1.53 -3.89 7.92
C THR A 125 -1.59 -2.52 8.59
N LYS A 126 -0.57 -1.67 8.38
CA LYS A 126 -0.38 -0.40 9.09
C LYS A 126 0.01 0.70 8.12
N ALA A 127 -0.44 1.92 8.36
CA ALA A 127 0.00 3.09 7.61
C ALA A 127 0.49 4.21 8.54
N VAL A 128 1.33 5.07 7.98
CA VAL A 128 1.81 6.30 8.63
C VAL A 128 1.98 7.41 7.60
N LEU A 129 1.65 8.65 7.96
CA LEU A 129 2.08 9.85 7.25
C LEU A 129 3.37 10.39 7.86
N LYS A 130 4.51 10.10 7.23
CA LYS A 130 5.83 10.50 7.74
C LYS A 130 6.09 11.98 7.48
N LYS A 131 6.43 12.72 8.54
CA LYS A 131 6.86 14.12 8.45
C LYS A 131 8.33 14.21 8.84
N GLY A 132 9.16 14.77 7.97
CA GLY A 132 10.58 14.95 8.25
C GLY A 132 11.41 13.67 8.13
N ASP A 133 11.74 13.03 9.26
CA ASP A 133 12.75 11.97 9.33
C ASP A 133 12.46 10.80 8.37
N SER A 134 13.53 10.31 7.75
CA SER A 134 13.55 9.11 6.94
C SER A 134 13.13 7.85 7.70
N ASN A 135 13.28 7.78 9.03
CA ASN A 135 12.96 6.61 9.82
C ASN A 135 12.41 6.92 11.24
N PRO A 136 11.22 7.52 11.33
CA PRO A 136 10.71 8.01 12.60
C PRO A 136 10.15 6.86 13.47
N PRO A 137 10.08 7.03 14.80
CA PRO A 137 9.66 5.98 15.74
C PRO A 137 8.31 5.34 15.41
N GLU A 138 7.32 6.11 14.94
CA GLU A 138 6.00 5.62 14.55
C GLU A 138 6.07 4.63 13.38
N PHE A 139 7.00 4.84 12.43
CA PHE A 139 7.19 3.90 11.32
C PHE A 139 7.81 2.59 11.81
N GLN A 140 8.75 2.67 12.76
CA GLN A 140 9.34 1.49 13.39
C GLN A 140 8.32 0.68 14.20
N THR A 141 7.40 1.36 14.89
CA THR A 141 6.27 0.72 15.57
C THR A 141 5.33 0.06 14.57
N ALA A 142 4.94 0.76 13.50
CA ALA A 142 4.11 0.19 12.43
C ALA A 142 4.75 -1.07 11.79
N MET A 143 6.07 -1.09 11.62
CA MET A 143 6.79 -2.27 11.13
C MET A 143 6.67 -3.46 12.09
N ARG A 144 6.95 -3.27 13.39
CA ARG A 144 6.84 -4.35 14.39
C ARG A 144 5.41 -4.89 14.50
N GLU A 145 4.42 -4.00 14.48
CA GLU A 145 3.02 -4.40 14.49
C GLU A 145 2.62 -5.17 13.24
N SER A 146 3.13 -4.76 12.07
CA SER A 146 2.91 -5.47 10.81
C SER A 146 3.55 -6.86 10.82
N GLU A 147 4.72 -7.03 11.43
CA GLU A 147 5.33 -8.35 11.62
C GLU A 147 4.48 -9.26 12.51
N ARG A 148 3.86 -8.73 13.56
CA ARG A 148 2.91 -9.47 14.39
C ARG A 148 1.67 -9.86 13.60
N LEU A 149 1.06 -8.91 12.88
CA LEU A 149 -0.13 -9.16 12.07
C LEU A 149 0.12 -10.16 10.95
N TYR A 150 1.31 -10.14 10.34
CA TYR A 150 1.76 -11.18 9.41
C TYR A 150 1.71 -12.56 10.10
N GLN A 151 2.31 -12.70 11.28
CA GLN A 151 2.32 -13.99 11.98
C GLN A 151 0.91 -14.45 12.37
N ASP A 152 0.05 -13.51 12.77
CA ASP A 152 -1.33 -13.81 13.14
C ASP A 152 -2.18 -14.22 11.94
N PHE A 153 -2.03 -13.55 10.79
CA PHE A 153 -2.70 -13.91 9.54
C PHE A 153 -2.37 -15.36 9.13
N PHE A 154 -1.10 -15.75 9.18
CA PHE A 154 -0.68 -17.10 8.78
C PHE A 154 -1.08 -18.21 9.78
N LYS A 155 -1.67 -17.89 10.94
CA LYS A 155 -2.29 -18.90 11.82
C LYS A 155 -3.64 -19.38 11.29
N ASP A 156 -4.39 -18.48 10.64
CA ASP A 156 -5.72 -18.75 10.08
C ASP A 156 -6.03 -17.74 8.95
N PRO A 157 -5.50 -17.95 7.73
CA PRO A 157 -5.73 -17.05 6.61
C PRO A 157 -7.21 -16.97 6.20
N SER A 158 -7.94 -18.09 6.30
CA SER A 158 -9.35 -18.22 5.89
C SER A 158 -10.24 -17.14 6.50
N LYS A 159 -10.01 -16.80 7.78
CA LYS A 159 -10.74 -15.73 8.49
C LYS A 159 -10.76 -14.38 7.76
N TYR A 160 -9.75 -14.11 6.93
CA TYR A 160 -9.57 -12.82 6.26
C TYR A 160 -9.88 -12.87 4.76
N LEU A 161 -10.13 -14.06 4.23
CA LEU A 161 -10.31 -14.31 2.79
C LEU A 161 -11.75 -14.71 2.43
N GLU A 162 -12.61 -14.97 3.42
CA GLU A 162 -14.02 -15.27 3.17
C GLU A 162 -14.71 -14.09 2.46
N GLU A 163 -15.29 -14.42 1.30
CA GLU A 163 -15.96 -13.50 0.39
C GLU A 163 -17.14 -12.80 1.05
N GLY A 164 -17.34 -11.53 0.69
CA GLY A 164 -18.62 -10.88 0.87
C GLY A 164 -19.69 -11.63 0.09
N GLU A 165 -20.78 -11.97 0.78
CA GLU A 165 -22.08 -12.27 0.14
C GLU A 165 -22.57 -11.07 -0.70
#